data_AF-E9J1Y8-F1
#
_entry.id   AF-E9J1Y8-F1
#
_cell.length_a   1.000
_cell.length_b   1.000
_cell.length_c   1.000
_cell.angle_alpha   90.00
_cell.angle_beta   90.00
_cell.angle_gamma   90.00
#
_symmetry.space_group_name_H-M   'P 1'
#
loop_
_entity.id
_entity.type
_entity.pdbx_description
1 polymer ?
#
loop_
_entity_poly.entity_id
_entity_poly.type
_entity_poly.pdbx_seq_one_letter_code
_entity_poly.pdbx_strand_id
1 'polypeptide(L)'
;MITLKGIPSTYNKDLQEDKEMLFYTYDMLYQMFYIAEKALVTLQINREICKDALTPNMLATDMAYYLVTKGKNNADNYSLMQTTILNF
;
A
#
# COMPACT_ATOMS: atom_id res chain seq x y z
N MET A 1 23.57 15.87 -1.43
CA MET A 1 24.50 14.75 -1.64
C MET A 1 24.96 14.75 -3.09
N ILE A 2 26.18 15.24 -3.36
CA ILE A 2 26.84 15.18 -4.67
C ILE A 2 28.32 14.92 -4.43
N THR A 3 28.68 13.68 -4.09
CA THR A 3 30.08 13.30 -3.81
C THR A 3 30.75 12.71 -5.06
N LEU A 4 30.00 11.98 -5.88
CA LEU A 4 30.52 11.24 -7.04
C LEU A 4 30.46 12.01 -8.37
N LYS A 5 29.70 13.10 -8.43
CA LYS A 5 29.49 13.81 -9.71
C LYS A 5 30.73 14.64 -10.05
N GLY A 6 31.35 14.33 -11.18
CA GLY A 6 32.43 15.15 -11.76
C GLY A 6 33.82 14.90 -11.17
N ILE A 7 34.01 13.82 -10.41
CA ILE A 7 35.35 13.43 -9.96
C ILE A 7 36.13 12.77 -11.13
N PRO A 8 37.43 13.06 -11.26
CA PRO A 8 38.27 12.43 -12.27
C PRO A 8 38.46 10.93 -11.99
N SER A 9 38.65 10.13 -13.04
CA SER A 9 39.16 8.76 -12.87
C SER A 9 40.62 8.80 -12.36
N THR A 10 41.10 7.91 -11.51
CA THR A 10 40.50 6.63 -11.06
C THR A 10 40.14 6.70 -9.57
N TYR A 11 41.10 6.50 -8.66
CA TYR A 11 40.90 6.70 -7.23
C TYR A 11 40.99 8.18 -6.86
N ASN A 12 40.04 8.65 -6.05
CA ASN A 12 40.08 9.95 -5.41
C ASN A 12 39.70 9.81 -3.92
N LYS A 13 40.26 10.65 -3.05
CA LYS A 13 40.00 10.61 -1.60
C LYS A 13 38.53 10.88 -1.27
N ASP A 14 37.84 11.67 -2.10
CA ASP A 14 36.40 11.92 -1.99
C ASP A 14 35.55 10.63 -2.02
N LEU A 15 36.08 9.54 -2.59
CA LEU A 15 35.40 8.24 -2.59
C LEU A 15 35.26 7.63 -1.20
N GLN A 16 36.01 8.09 -0.18
CA GLN A 16 35.97 7.52 1.17
C GLN A 16 34.69 7.86 1.95
N GLU A 17 33.96 8.89 1.52
CA GLU A 17 32.70 9.35 2.11
C GLU A 17 31.53 8.36 1.86
N ASP A 18 31.73 7.36 0.98
CA ASP A 18 30.72 6.37 0.62
C ASP A 18 30.29 5.48 1.81
N LYS A 19 31.26 5.07 2.64
CA LYS A 19 31.07 4.13 3.74
C LYS A 19 30.19 4.69 4.84
N GLU A 20 30.42 5.93 5.25
CA GLU A 20 29.68 6.54 6.35
C GLU A 20 28.18 6.64 6.01
N MET A 21 27.87 7.10 4.79
CA MET A 21 26.50 7.17 4.29
C MET A 21 25.84 5.80 4.15
N LEU A 22 26.60 4.79 3.68
CA LEU A 22 26.09 3.44 3.53
C LEU A 22 25.78 2.79 4.88
N PHE A 23 26.69 2.88 5.84
CA PHE A 23 26.48 2.31 7.18
C PHE A 23 25.36 3.03 7.93
N TYR A 24 25.31 4.37 7.84
CA TYR A 24 24.23 5.14 8.44
C TYR A 24 22.85 4.75 7.90
N THR A 25 22.73 4.57 6.57
CA THR A 25 21.48 4.16 5.94
C THR A 25 21.09 2.74 6.36
N TYR A 26 22.06 1.83 6.42
CA TYR A 26 21.83 0.46 6.87
C TYR A 26 21.29 0.43 8.31
N ASP A 27 21.96 1.12 9.24
CA ASP A 27 21.56 1.15 10.65
C ASP A 27 20.16 1.74 10.82
N MET A 28 19.85 2.81 10.09
CA MET A 28 18.54 3.44 10.12
C MET A 28 17.45 2.47 9.62
N LEU A 29 17.65 1.85 8.45
CA LEU A 29 16.68 0.91 7.90
C LEU A 29 16.49 -0.29 8.81
N TYR A 30 17.56 -0.83 9.37
CA TYR A 30 17.50 -1.93 10.32
C TYR A 30 16.64 -1.58 11.54
N GLN A 31 16.86 -0.41 12.13
CA GLN A 31 16.06 0.05 13.27
C GLN A 31 14.59 0.26 12.91
N MET A 32 14.30 0.85 11.75
CA MET A 32 12.93 1.05 11.26
C MET A 32 12.18 -0.27 11.11
N PHE A 33 12.81 -1.26 10.47
CA PHE A 33 12.20 -2.58 10.31
C PHE A 33 12.06 -3.31 11.64
N TYR A 34 13.04 -3.23 12.52
CA TYR A 34 12.96 -3.84 13.86
C TYR A 34 11.77 -3.30 14.66
N ILE A 35 11.56 -1.98 14.67
CA ILE A 35 10.43 -1.36 15.37
C ILE A 35 9.10 -1.74 14.70
N ALA A 36 9.03 -1.71 13.36
CA ALA A 36 7.83 -2.07 12.62
C ALA A 36 7.40 -3.52 12.87
N GLU A 37 8.35 -4.46 12.88
CA GLU A 37 8.09 -5.86 13.21
C GLU A 37 7.50 -6.00 14.61
N LYS A 38 8.14 -5.38 15.62
CA LYS A 38 7.65 -5.45 17.00
C LYS A 38 6.27 -4.83 17.16
N ALA A 39 6.03 -3.68 16.52
CA ALA A 39 4.73 -3.02 16.54
C ALA A 39 3.64 -3.94 15.97
N LEU A 40 3.88 -4.56 14.81
CA LEU A 40 2.94 -5.48 14.16
C LEU A 40 2.68 -6.73 15.00
N VAL A 41 3.71 -7.33 15.62
CA VAL A 41 3.56 -8.51 16.48
C VAL A 41 2.71 -8.20 17.71
N THR A 42 2.81 -6.99 18.27
CA THR A 42 2.05 -6.57 19.45
C THR A 42 0.69 -5.96 19.14
N LEU A 43 0.36 -5.77 17.85
CA LEU A 43 -0.88 -5.12 17.44
C LEU A 43 -2.09 -5.95 17.84
N GLN A 44 -2.99 -5.35 18.63
CA GLN A 44 -4.28 -5.95 18.97
C GLN A 44 -5.39 -5.31 18.13
N ILE A 45 -6.10 -6.15 17.37
CA ILE A 45 -7.22 -5.70 16.53
C ILE A 45 -8.52 -5.81 17.32
N ASN A 46 -9.24 -4.70 17.44
CA ASN A 46 -10.60 -4.69 17.96
C ASN A 46 -11.59 -5.10 16.86
N ARG A 47 -11.95 -6.39 16.85
CA ARG A 47 -12.82 -6.97 15.82
C ARG A 47 -14.22 -6.35 15.80
N GLU A 48 -14.77 -5.98 16.95
CA GLU A 48 -16.11 -5.41 17.04
C GLU A 48 -16.16 -4.04 16.37
N ILE A 49 -15.21 -3.15 16.68
CA ILE A 49 -15.11 -1.84 16.02
C ILE A 49 -14.86 -2.00 14.51
N CYS A 50 -13.96 -2.92 14.12
CA CYS A 50 -13.72 -3.18 12.70
C CYS A 50 -14.96 -3.68 11.95
N LYS A 51 -15.81 -4.46 12.63
CA LYS A 51 -17.05 -4.98 12.06
C LYS A 51 -18.13 -3.90 11.99
N ASP A 52 -18.26 -3.08 13.03
CA ASP A 52 -19.23 -1.98 13.07
C ASP A 52 -18.89 -0.87 12.06
N ALA A 53 -17.62 -0.74 11.67
CA ALA A 53 -17.19 0.16 10.61
C ALA A 53 -17.62 -0.28 9.20
N LEU A 54 -18.07 -1.53 9.01
CA LEU A 54 -18.54 -2.02 7.72
C LEU A 54 -19.96 -1.51 7.46
N THR A 55 -20.13 -0.72 6.40
CA THR A 55 -21.45 -0.24 5.98
C THR A 55 -21.98 -1.05 4.78
N PRO A 56 -23.31 -1.27 4.70
CA PRO A 56 -23.92 -2.00 3.59
C PRO A 56 -23.60 -1.42 2.20
N ASN A 57 -23.35 -0.11 2.10
CA ASN A 57 -23.01 0.55 0.84
C ASN A 57 -21.67 0.04 0.25
N MET A 58 -20.76 -0.47 1.09
CA MET A 58 -19.51 -1.07 0.62
C MET A 58 -19.74 -2.35 -0.20
N LEU A 59 -20.89 -3.03 -0.01
CA LEU A 59 -21.27 -4.24 -0.73
C LEU A 59 -21.94 -3.95 -2.09
N ALA A 60 -22.20 -2.69 -2.44
CA ALA A 60 -22.82 -2.33 -3.72
C ALA A 60 -21.97 -2.82 -4.91
N THR A 61 -20.64 -2.78 -4.76
CA THR A 61 -19.69 -3.29 -5.75
C THR A 61 -19.78 -4.82 -5.88
N ASP A 62 -19.87 -5.55 -4.77
CA ASP A 62 -20.02 -7.01 -4.78
C ASP A 62 -21.37 -7.43 -5.40
N MET A 63 -22.42 -6.65 -5.14
CA MET A 63 -23.73 -6.84 -5.75
C MET A 63 -23.68 -6.61 -7.28
N ALA A 64 -22.96 -5.58 -7.74
CA ALA A 64 -22.73 -5.35 -9.15
C ALA A 64 -21.95 -6.51 -9.81
N TYR A 65 -20.88 -7.00 -9.17
CA TYR A 65 -20.12 -8.15 -9.66
C TYR A 65 -20.95 -9.44 -9.71
N TYR A 66 -21.79 -9.66 -8.70
CA TYR A 66 -22.70 -10.81 -8.68
C TYR A 66 -23.69 -10.77 -9.84
N LEU A 67 -24.26 -9.60 -10.14
CA LEU A 67 -25.20 -9.42 -11.26
C LEU A 67 -24.52 -9.64 -12.62
N VAL A 68 -23.28 -9.17 -12.79
CA VAL A 68 -22.49 -9.37 -14.02
C VAL A 68 -22.14 -10.84 -14.25
N THR A 69 -21.76 -11.56 -13.19
CA THR A 69 -21.37 -12.97 -13.29
C THR A 69 -22.56 -13.92 -13.48
N LYS A 70 -23.72 -13.61 -12.89
CA LYS A 70 -24.98 -14.35 -13.11
C LYS A 70 -25.65 -14.04 -14.45
N GLY A 71 -25.49 -12.83 -14.98
CA GLY A 71 -26.22 -12.33 -16.14
C GLY A 71 -25.34 -12.04 -17.33
N LYS A 72 -24.78 -13.06 -17.99
CA LYS A 72 -24.29 -12.91 -19.36
C LYS A 72 -25.51 -12.65 -20.28
N ASN A 73 -25.63 -11.41 -20.78
CA ASN A 73 -26.37 -11.01 -22.00
C ASN A 73 -27.74 -10.29 -21.90
N ASN A 74 -28.08 -9.57 -20.81
CA ASN A 74 -29.27 -8.68 -20.85
C ASN A 74 -28.89 -7.22 -20.56
N ALA A 75 -29.22 -6.32 -21.50
CA ALA A 75 -28.98 -4.88 -21.39
C ALA A 75 -29.62 -4.25 -20.13
N ASP A 76 -30.69 -4.85 -19.62
CA ASP A 76 -31.41 -4.42 -18.41
C ASP A 76 -30.58 -4.57 -17.12
N ASN A 77 -29.59 -5.46 -17.09
CA ASN A 77 -28.73 -5.62 -15.91
C ASN A 77 -27.72 -4.47 -15.77
N TYR A 78 -27.34 -3.82 -16.88
CA TYR A 78 -26.42 -2.67 -16.85
C TYR A 78 -27.10 -1.40 -16.31
N SER A 79 -28.38 -1.18 -16.65
CA SER A 79 -29.15 -0.07 -16.08
C SER A 79 -29.45 -0.29 -14.59
N LEU A 80 -29.71 -1.55 -14.18
CA LEU A 80 -29.86 -1.91 -12.77
C LEU A 80 -28.57 -1.70 -11.98
N MET A 81 -27.41 -2.09 -12.54
CA MET A 81 -26.08 -1.83 -11.96
C MET A 81 -25.83 -0.33 -11.77
N GLN A 82 -26.09 0.49 -12.80
CA GLN A 82 -25.90 1.93 -12.73
C GLN A 82 -26.82 2.56 -11.68
N THR A 83 -28.05 2.06 -11.56
CA THR A 83 -29.03 2.47 -10.55
C THR A 83 -28.64 2.06 -9.14
N THR A 84 -28.08 0.85 -8.94
CA THR A 84 -27.56 0.40 -7.65
C THR A 84 -26.35 1.23 -7.21
N ILE A 85 -25.44 1.58 -8.12
CA ILE A 85 -24.28 2.41 -7.79
C ILE A 85 -24.69 3.88 -7.51
N LEU A 86 -25.73 4.40 -8.19
CA LEU A 86 -26.18 5.78 -8.03
C LEU A 86 -27.13 6.02 -6.84
N ASN A 87 -27.79 4.97 -6.33
CA ASN A 87 -28.77 5.08 -5.23
C ASN A 87 -28.19 4.72 -3.84
N PHE A 88 -26.88 4.49 -3.72
CA PHE A 88 -26.14 4.25 -2.47
C PHE A 88 -24.97 5.23 -2.33
#